data_AF-A0A072PBY6-F1
#
_entry.id   AF-A0A072PBY6-F1
#
_cell.length_a   1.000
_cell.length_b   1.000
_cell.length_c   1.000
_cell.angle_alpha   90.00
_cell.angle_beta   90.00
_cell.angle_gamma   90.00
#
_symmetry.space_group_name_H-M   'P 1'
#
loop_
_entity.id
_entity.type
_entity.pdbx_description
1 polymer ?
#
loop_
_entity_poly.entity_id
_entity_poly.type
_entity_poly.pdbx_seq_one_letter_code
_entity_poly.pdbx_strand_id
1 'polypeptide(L)'
;MFDGQAEGVILEDRTVVQADLVIVAAGAWSNKLVYLGTRLIPIGHEVAWIKVSAEEEGRWKNMSITTNMSTGLNMFPPYNGEIKILRRSPGYKNTTIVPHPEDRSKKIQISYPRTIVSNPADVIPSEAEAAMRDNMCEIIPTLADRPFDRTKICWISTTPTADFLIAPHPRITGVHMATGGSAHAWKFLPIIGDWVVDSIMGTLAHELVEKYAFDKHSGDKDQNAPRKDGEPQELREKVRHHL
;
A
#
# COMPACT_ATOMS: atom_id res chain seq x y z
N MET A 1 -22.84 11.45 12.82
CA MET A 1 -22.53 12.79 12.32
C MET A 1 -23.80 13.61 12.42
N PHE A 2 -23.90 14.46 13.43
CA PHE A 2 -24.78 15.62 13.41
C PHE A 2 -23.89 16.79 12.96
N ASP A 3 -24.30 17.55 11.94
CA ASP A 3 -23.65 18.79 11.45
C ASP A 3 -22.18 18.77 10.97
N GLY A 4 -21.67 17.64 10.45
CA GLY A 4 -20.34 17.62 9.79
C GLY A 4 -19.14 17.69 10.76
N GLN A 5 -19.38 17.58 12.06
CA GLN A 5 -18.34 17.40 13.08
C GLN A 5 -18.17 15.90 13.40
N ALA A 6 -16.93 15.43 13.51
CA ALA A 6 -16.60 14.14 14.08
C ALA A 6 -16.43 14.26 15.61
N GLU A 7 -16.99 13.28 16.32
CA GLU A 7 -16.94 13.17 17.79
C GLU A 7 -16.21 11.90 18.25
N GLY A 8 -15.60 11.16 17.31
CA GLY A 8 -14.98 9.87 17.55
C GLY A 8 -15.26 8.84 16.46
N VAL A 9 -15.15 7.56 16.81
CA VAL A 9 -15.32 6.42 15.91
C VAL A 9 -16.27 5.37 16.47
N ILE A 10 -16.91 4.61 15.58
CA ILE A 10 -17.71 3.44 15.91
C ILE A 10 -17.01 2.21 15.35
N LEU A 11 -16.68 1.26 16.23
CA LEU A 11 -16.02 0.01 15.87
C LEU A 11 -17.03 -1.03 15.34
N GLU A 12 -16.53 -2.12 14.76
CA GLU A 12 -17.40 -3.17 14.18
C GLU A 12 -18.28 -3.87 15.22
N ASP A 13 -17.80 -4.00 16.46
CA ASP A 13 -18.53 -4.52 17.62
C ASP A 13 -19.54 -3.52 18.20
N ARG A 14 -19.70 -2.35 17.56
CA ARG A 14 -20.53 -1.21 17.96
C ARG A 14 -20.02 -0.41 19.16
N THR A 15 -18.82 -0.70 19.66
CA THR A 15 -18.18 0.14 20.66
C THR A 15 -17.98 1.54 20.09
N VAL A 16 -18.35 2.55 20.88
CA VAL A 16 -18.16 3.96 20.54
C VAL A 16 -16.96 4.48 21.31
N VAL A 17 -15.99 5.02 20.58
CA VAL A 17 -14.82 5.69 21.17
C VAL A 17 -14.95 7.17 20.85
N GLN A 18 -15.18 7.98 21.88
CA GLN A 18 -15.27 9.44 21.75
C GLN A 18 -13.89 10.09 21.71
N ALA A 19 -13.72 11.11 20.88
CA ALA A 19 -12.49 11.88 20.77
C ALA A 19 -12.75 13.27 20.15
N ASP A 20 -11.95 14.25 20.53
CA ASP A 20 -11.97 15.59 19.92
C ASP A 20 -11.38 15.60 18.50
N LEU A 21 -10.51 14.65 18.20
CA LEU A 21 -9.84 14.49 16.91
C LEU A 21 -9.71 13.01 16.54
N VAL A 22 -10.00 12.69 15.28
CA VAL A 22 -9.81 11.36 14.68
C VAL A 22 -8.75 11.44 13.59
N ILE A 23 -7.69 10.64 13.71
CA ILE A 23 -6.65 10.51 12.67
C ILE A 23 -6.92 9.26 11.84
N VAL A 24 -7.12 9.42 10.53
CA VAL A 24 -7.27 8.31 9.58
C VAL A 24 -5.91 7.92 9.02
N ALA A 25 -5.22 7.03 9.72
CA ALA A 25 -3.93 6.44 9.34
C ALA A 25 -4.05 4.98 8.86
N ALA A 26 -5.15 4.64 8.17
CA ALA A 26 -5.52 3.27 7.84
C ALA A 26 -4.92 2.76 6.51
N GLY A 27 -3.90 3.41 5.96
CA GLY A 27 -3.24 2.99 4.72
C GLY A 27 -4.23 2.65 3.61
N ALA A 28 -4.08 1.47 3.01
CA ALA A 28 -4.89 0.99 1.88
C ALA A 28 -6.38 0.77 2.22
N TRP A 29 -6.76 0.84 3.49
CA TRP A 29 -8.15 0.71 3.97
C TRP A 29 -8.85 2.08 4.15
N SER A 30 -8.12 3.19 4.01
CA SER A 30 -8.62 4.54 4.33
C SER A 30 -9.89 4.92 3.56
N ASN A 31 -10.01 4.47 2.30
CA ASN A 31 -11.14 4.79 1.41
C ASN A 31 -12.48 4.10 1.80
N LYS A 32 -12.46 3.13 2.72
CA LYS A 32 -13.67 2.57 3.32
C LYS A 32 -14.13 3.36 4.55
N LEU A 33 -13.23 4.12 5.18
CA LEU A 33 -13.50 4.88 6.40
C LEU A 33 -14.00 6.30 6.11
N VAL A 34 -13.46 6.94 5.07
CA VAL A 34 -13.86 8.27 4.58
C VAL A 34 -13.86 8.29 3.04
N TYR A 35 -14.61 9.22 2.44
CA TYR A 35 -14.75 9.26 0.98
C TYR A 35 -13.57 9.98 0.33
N LEU A 36 -12.66 9.21 -0.27
CA LEU A 36 -11.46 9.75 -0.92
C LEU A 36 -11.60 9.89 -2.45
N GLY A 37 -12.63 9.31 -3.07
CA GLY A 37 -12.79 9.31 -4.52
C GLY A 37 -11.53 8.82 -5.24
N THR A 38 -11.01 9.62 -6.17
CA THR A 38 -9.79 9.31 -6.95
C THR A 38 -8.49 9.73 -6.28
N ARG A 39 -8.53 10.30 -5.07
CA ARG A 39 -7.33 10.81 -4.36
C ARG A 39 -6.44 9.69 -3.83
N LEU A 40 -7.01 8.51 -3.61
CA LEU A 40 -6.32 7.37 -3.04
C LEU A 40 -6.86 6.09 -3.65
N ILE A 41 -5.98 5.34 -4.31
CA ILE A 41 -6.32 4.08 -4.97
C ILE A 41 -5.50 2.96 -4.30
N PRO A 42 -6.15 2.02 -3.60
CA PRO A 42 -5.48 0.84 -3.09
C PRO A 42 -5.02 -0.08 -4.22
N ILE A 43 -3.72 -0.37 -4.27
CA ILE A 43 -3.08 -1.25 -5.24
C ILE A 43 -2.26 -2.31 -4.51
N GLY A 44 -2.37 -3.56 -4.93
CA GLY A 44 -1.63 -4.70 -4.43
C GLY A 44 -0.41 -5.03 -5.30
N HIS A 45 0.69 -5.41 -4.67
CA HIS A 45 1.92 -5.87 -5.33
C HIS A 45 2.40 -7.21 -4.80
N GLU A 46 3.04 -7.96 -5.67
CA GLU A 46 3.51 -9.32 -5.44
C GLU A 46 4.75 -9.33 -4.53
N VAL A 47 4.73 -10.20 -3.52
CA VAL A 47 5.87 -10.48 -2.64
C VAL A 47 6.03 -11.98 -2.47
N ALA A 48 7.26 -12.47 -2.55
CA ALA A 48 7.60 -13.87 -2.32
C ALA A 48 8.85 -13.98 -1.44
N TRP A 49 8.99 -15.14 -0.79
CA TRP A 49 10.15 -15.50 0.01
C TRP A 49 10.71 -16.83 -0.45
N ILE A 50 12.03 -16.95 -0.41
CA ILE A 50 12.77 -18.13 -0.83
C ILE A 50 13.69 -18.54 0.30
N LYS A 51 13.69 -19.82 0.67
CA LYS A 51 14.66 -20.36 1.63
C LYS A 51 16.05 -20.45 1.01
N VAL A 52 17.05 -20.09 1.80
CA VAL A 52 18.46 -20.22 1.45
C VAL A 52 19.20 -20.99 2.52
N SER A 53 20.27 -21.68 2.13
CA SER A 53 21.15 -22.37 3.07
C SER A 53 22.00 -21.37 3.86
N ALA A 54 22.61 -21.82 4.96
CA ALA A 54 23.55 -21.01 5.72
C ALA A 54 24.78 -20.59 4.89
N GLU A 55 25.19 -21.41 3.92
CA GLU A 55 26.26 -21.09 2.97
C GLU A 55 25.85 -19.95 2.03
N GLU A 56 24.65 -20.05 1.45
CA GLU A 56 24.09 -19.02 0.56
C GLU A 56 23.86 -17.70 1.31
N GLU A 57 23.31 -17.76 2.52
CA GLU A 57 23.16 -16.59 3.39
C GLU A 57 24.53 -15.97 3.72
N GLY A 58 25.52 -16.78 4.09
CA GLY A 58 26.89 -16.33 4.32
C GLY A 58 27.50 -15.62 3.12
N ARG A 59 27.22 -16.13 1.91
CA ARG A 59 27.71 -15.58 0.63
C ARG A 59 27.04 -14.24 0.27
N TRP A 60 25.74 -14.10 0.52
CA TRP A 60 24.96 -12.96 0.02
C TRP A 60 24.51 -11.97 1.10
N LYS A 61 24.77 -12.20 2.40
CA LYS A 61 24.35 -11.29 3.50
C LYS A 61 24.76 -9.82 3.33
N ASN A 62 25.84 -9.55 2.60
CA ASN A 62 26.37 -8.20 2.36
C ASN A 62 26.07 -7.68 0.95
N MET A 63 25.21 -8.36 0.18
CA MET A 63 24.81 -7.84 -1.13
C MET A 63 24.01 -6.54 -0.96
N SER A 64 24.03 -5.69 -1.97
CA SER A 64 23.12 -4.53 -2.01
C SER A 64 21.69 -4.99 -2.22
N ILE A 65 20.72 -4.17 -1.82
CA ILE A 65 19.35 -4.30 -2.33
C ILE A 65 19.43 -4.12 -3.86
N THR A 66 19.00 -5.13 -4.60
CA THR A 66 19.09 -5.12 -6.06
C THR A 66 17.73 -4.84 -6.66
N THR A 67 17.66 -3.83 -7.51
CA THR A 67 16.44 -3.43 -8.20
C THR A 67 16.67 -3.48 -9.70
N ASN A 68 15.89 -4.29 -10.40
CA ASN A 68 15.82 -4.25 -11.86
C ASN A 68 14.74 -3.26 -12.27
N MET A 69 15.14 -2.14 -12.88
CA MET A 69 14.22 -1.06 -13.26
C MET A 69 13.37 -1.41 -14.48
N SER A 70 13.84 -2.31 -15.35
CA SER A 70 13.11 -2.76 -16.54
C SER A 70 11.97 -3.72 -16.19
N THR A 71 12.22 -4.63 -15.24
CA THR A 71 11.23 -5.64 -14.83
C THR A 71 10.42 -5.24 -13.60
N GLY A 72 10.95 -4.31 -12.80
CA GLY A 72 10.37 -3.87 -11.52
C GLY A 72 10.68 -4.81 -10.34
N LEU A 73 11.48 -5.86 -10.54
CA LEU A 73 11.86 -6.81 -9.49
C LEU A 73 12.82 -6.13 -8.49
N ASN A 74 12.57 -6.34 -7.20
CA ASN A 74 13.47 -5.97 -6.12
C ASN A 74 13.81 -7.22 -5.31
N MET A 75 15.08 -7.33 -4.95
CA MET A 75 15.64 -8.41 -4.15
C MET A 75 16.37 -7.83 -2.95
N PHE A 76 16.09 -8.40 -1.78
CA PHE A 76 16.74 -8.01 -0.53
C PHE A 76 17.82 -9.01 -0.18
N PRO A 77 18.88 -8.60 0.53
CA PRO A 77 19.86 -9.52 1.08
C PRO A 77 19.18 -10.60 1.93
N PRO A 78 19.75 -11.82 2.00
CA PRO A 78 19.27 -12.84 2.91
C PRO A 78 19.22 -12.33 4.34
N TYR A 79 18.18 -12.74 5.06
CA TYR A 79 18.02 -12.47 6.48
C TYR A 79 17.30 -13.63 7.15
N ASN A 80 17.93 -14.28 8.12
CA ASN A 80 17.39 -15.43 8.85
C ASN A 80 16.99 -16.58 7.92
N GLY A 81 17.89 -16.96 7.00
CA GLY A 81 17.72 -18.11 6.10
C GLY A 81 16.71 -17.90 4.97
N GLU A 82 16.32 -16.65 4.69
CA GLU A 82 15.40 -16.33 3.59
C GLU A 82 15.79 -15.08 2.81
N ILE A 83 15.55 -15.12 1.51
CA ILE A 83 15.55 -13.95 0.63
C ILE A 83 14.11 -13.52 0.39
N LYS A 84 13.83 -12.24 0.59
CA LYS A 84 12.57 -11.60 0.19
C LYS A 84 12.73 -11.01 -1.21
N ILE A 85 11.74 -11.21 -2.05
CA ILE A 85 11.61 -10.59 -3.36
C ILE A 85 10.24 -9.95 -3.51
N LEU A 86 10.16 -8.84 -4.23
CA LEU A 86 8.90 -8.22 -4.61
C LEU A 86 8.97 -7.74 -6.06
N ARG A 87 7.83 -7.62 -6.71
CA ARG A 87 7.72 -7.12 -8.07
C ARG A 87 6.83 -5.89 -8.12
N ARG A 88 7.36 -4.78 -8.63
CA ARG A 88 6.62 -3.52 -8.86
C ARG A 88 5.91 -3.54 -10.21
N SER A 89 5.02 -4.51 -10.38
CA SER A 89 4.11 -4.57 -11.52
C SER A 89 3.19 -3.34 -11.55
N PRO A 90 2.39 -3.14 -12.61
CA PRO A 90 1.25 -2.20 -12.57
C PRO A 90 0.31 -2.44 -11.37
N GLY A 91 0.36 -3.64 -10.80
CA GLY A 91 -0.31 -4.02 -9.57
C GLY A 91 -1.69 -4.61 -9.78
N TYR A 92 -2.36 -4.83 -8.66
CA TYR A 92 -3.69 -5.42 -8.61
C TYR A 92 -4.65 -4.52 -7.87
N LYS A 93 -5.85 -4.33 -8.43
CA LYS A 93 -7.00 -3.80 -7.70
C LYS A 93 -7.90 -4.95 -7.27
N ASN A 94 -8.72 -4.70 -6.26
CA ASN A 94 -9.75 -5.66 -5.85
C ASN A 94 -11.05 -4.88 -5.70
N THR A 95 -11.75 -4.75 -6.82
CA THR A 95 -12.97 -3.97 -6.89
C THR A 95 -14.09 -4.61 -6.08
N THR A 96 -14.63 -3.83 -5.14
CA THR A 96 -15.77 -4.19 -4.30
C THR A 96 -16.76 -3.03 -4.18
N ILE A 97 -17.99 -3.34 -3.79
CA ILE A 97 -19.05 -2.37 -3.52
C ILE A 97 -19.20 -2.24 -2.00
N VAL A 98 -19.05 -1.02 -1.49
CA VAL A 98 -19.22 -0.70 -0.07
C VAL A 98 -20.28 0.40 0.12
N PRO A 99 -20.92 0.50 1.30
CA PRO A 99 -21.71 1.68 1.65
C PRO A 99 -20.83 2.94 1.56
N HIS A 100 -21.38 4.05 1.07
CA HIS A 100 -20.63 5.31 1.05
C HIS A 100 -20.37 5.76 2.50
N PRO A 101 -19.11 5.99 2.90
CA PRO A 101 -18.75 6.19 4.31
C PRO A 101 -19.40 7.43 4.92
N GLU A 102 -19.71 8.44 4.10
CA GLU A 102 -20.32 9.70 4.53
C GLU A 102 -21.81 9.82 4.15
N ASP A 103 -22.39 8.83 3.46
CA ASP A 103 -23.79 8.83 3.04
C ASP A 103 -24.30 7.39 2.90
N ARG A 104 -24.75 6.80 4.01
CA ARG A 104 -25.13 5.36 4.04
C ARG A 104 -26.29 4.99 3.12
N SER A 105 -27.01 5.96 2.53
CA SER A 105 -28.05 5.70 1.53
C SER A 105 -27.46 5.30 0.17
N LYS A 106 -26.18 5.62 -0.07
CA LYS A 106 -25.48 5.35 -1.33
C LYS A 106 -24.48 4.20 -1.18
N LYS A 107 -24.12 3.63 -2.33
CA LYS A 107 -23.03 2.67 -2.46
C LYS A 107 -21.99 3.22 -3.42
N ILE A 108 -20.73 2.88 -3.18
CA ILE A 108 -19.60 3.24 -4.03
C ILE A 108 -18.79 2.00 -4.37
N GLN A 109 -18.11 2.09 -5.50
CA GLN A 109 -17.14 1.09 -5.93
C GLN A 109 -15.74 1.57 -5.55
N ILE A 110 -15.00 0.73 -4.85
CA ILE A 110 -13.61 1.00 -4.46
C ILE A 110 -12.74 -0.23 -4.73
N SER A 111 -11.44 -0.02 -4.93
CA SER A 111 -10.46 -1.09 -4.68
C SER A 111 -10.28 -1.24 -3.18
N TYR A 112 -10.39 -2.46 -2.64
CA TYR A 112 -10.29 -2.73 -1.21
C TYR A 112 -9.35 -3.91 -0.92
N PRO A 113 -8.46 -3.80 0.08
CA PRO A 113 -7.46 -4.84 0.32
C PRO A 113 -8.02 -6.25 0.56
N ARG A 114 -7.49 -7.21 -0.19
CA ARG A 114 -7.65 -8.66 0.01
C ARG A 114 -6.32 -9.24 0.45
N THR A 115 -6.20 -9.61 1.73
CA THR A 115 -4.92 -9.97 2.35
C THR A 115 -4.95 -11.39 2.88
N ILE A 116 -3.78 -11.93 3.22
CA ILE A 116 -3.66 -13.22 3.92
C ILE A 116 -4.31 -13.24 5.30
N VAL A 117 -4.67 -12.08 5.88
CA VAL A 117 -5.41 -12.04 7.15
C VAL A 117 -6.88 -12.35 6.90
N SER A 118 -7.47 -11.75 5.86
CA SER A 118 -8.87 -12.00 5.50
C SER A 118 -9.06 -13.26 4.65
N ASN A 119 -8.03 -13.68 3.92
CA ASN A 119 -8.04 -14.79 2.99
C ASN A 119 -6.71 -15.58 3.11
N PRO A 120 -6.52 -16.37 4.18
CA PRO A 120 -5.23 -16.97 4.52
C PRO A 120 -4.73 -18.02 3.52
N ALA A 121 -5.62 -18.58 2.71
CA ALA A 121 -5.26 -19.51 1.66
C ALA A 121 -4.78 -18.82 0.37
N ASP A 122 -4.93 -17.50 0.23
CA ASP A 122 -4.55 -16.80 -0.99
C ASP A 122 -3.03 -16.78 -1.19
N VAL A 123 -2.61 -17.05 -2.41
CA VAL A 123 -1.25 -16.83 -2.90
C VAL A 123 -1.25 -15.81 -4.05
N ILE A 124 -0.08 -15.40 -4.53
CA ILE A 124 0.01 -14.56 -5.72
C ILE A 124 -0.53 -15.28 -6.98
N PRO A 125 -1.06 -14.56 -7.98
CA PRO A 125 -1.47 -15.15 -9.25
C PRO A 125 -0.35 -15.91 -9.97
N SER A 126 -0.70 -16.94 -10.75
CA SER A 126 0.28 -17.82 -11.41
C SER A 126 1.14 -17.08 -12.44
N GLU A 127 0.56 -16.14 -13.19
CA GLU A 127 1.30 -15.30 -14.13
C GLU A 127 2.27 -14.35 -13.41
N ALA A 128 1.94 -13.95 -12.18
CA ALA A 128 2.78 -13.09 -11.37
C ALA A 128 3.98 -13.87 -10.84
N GLU A 129 3.74 -15.11 -10.37
CA GLU A 129 4.81 -16.04 -10.02
C GLU A 129 5.73 -16.32 -11.21
N ALA A 130 5.18 -16.69 -12.37
CA ALA A 130 5.97 -16.93 -13.57
C ALA A 130 6.83 -15.71 -13.94
N ALA A 131 6.24 -14.51 -13.96
CA ALA A 131 6.98 -13.29 -14.23
C ALA A 131 8.08 -13.02 -13.18
N MET A 132 7.84 -13.29 -11.89
CA MET A 132 8.85 -13.15 -10.85
C MET A 132 10.02 -14.12 -11.08
N ARG A 133 9.75 -15.38 -11.45
CA ARG A 133 10.77 -16.37 -11.78
C ARG A 133 11.60 -15.96 -13.00
N ASP A 134 10.93 -15.54 -14.08
CA ASP A 134 11.61 -15.03 -15.28
C ASP A 134 12.50 -13.83 -14.95
N ASN A 135 12.01 -12.89 -14.13
CA ASN A 135 12.80 -11.72 -13.73
C ASN A 135 13.97 -12.09 -12.81
N MET A 136 13.86 -13.16 -12.03
CA MET A 136 14.95 -13.68 -11.22
C MET A 136 16.07 -14.30 -12.05
N CYS A 137 15.77 -14.89 -13.21
CA CYS A 137 16.79 -15.43 -14.12
C CYS A 137 17.84 -14.37 -14.53
N GLU A 138 17.45 -13.09 -14.57
CA GLU A 138 18.35 -11.97 -14.89
C GLU A 138 19.28 -11.56 -13.73
N ILE A 139 18.93 -11.90 -12.48
CA ILE A 139 19.65 -11.44 -11.28
C ILE A 139 20.39 -12.60 -10.60
N ILE A 140 19.70 -13.70 -10.34
CA ILE A 140 20.20 -14.84 -9.58
C ILE A 140 19.60 -16.16 -10.11
N PRO A 141 20.04 -16.61 -11.30
CA PRO A 141 19.40 -17.73 -12.00
C PRO A 141 19.37 -19.02 -11.17
N THR A 142 20.32 -19.23 -10.26
CA THR A 142 20.38 -20.39 -9.37
C THR A 142 19.21 -20.50 -8.38
N LEU A 143 18.45 -19.42 -8.16
CA LEU A 143 17.26 -19.42 -7.30
C LEU A 143 15.95 -19.33 -8.07
N ALA A 144 15.97 -19.09 -9.38
CA ALA A 144 14.76 -18.80 -10.15
C ALA A 144 13.75 -19.97 -10.15
N ASP A 145 14.25 -21.21 -10.19
CA ASP A 145 13.43 -22.43 -10.13
C ASP A 145 13.17 -22.93 -8.71
N ARG A 146 13.73 -22.29 -7.67
CA ARG A 146 13.53 -22.71 -6.29
C ARG A 146 12.07 -22.44 -5.87
N PRO A 147 11.41 -23.37 -5.16
CA PRO A 147 10.06 -23.12 -4.65
C PRO A 147 10.01 -21.86 -3.79
N PHE A 148 8.95 -21.09 -3.95
CA PHE A 148 8.65 -20.01 -3.01
C PHE A 148 8.15 -20.65 -1.72
N ASP A 149 8.71 -20.25 -0.58
CA ASP A 149 8.29 -20.69 0.75
C ASP A 149 6.89 -20.19 1.08
N ARG A 150 6.65 -18.92 0.74
CA ARG A 150 5.37 -18.24 0.87
C ARG A 150 5.30 -17.05 -0.06
N THR A 151 4.09 -16.64 -0.39
CA THR A 151 3.83 -15.43 -1.18
C THR A 151 2.65 -14.66 -0.59
N LYS A 152 2.55 -13.37 -0.92
CA LYS A 152 1.37 -12.56 -0.60
C LYS A 152 1.25 -11.37 -1.54
N ILE A 153 0.05 -10.81 -1.60
CA ILE A 153 -0.17 -9.46 -2.12
C ILE A 153 -0.02 -8.46 -0.98
N CYS A 154 0.89 -7.50 -1.15
CA CYS A 154 1.09 -6.37 -0.25
C CYS A 154 0.34 -5.15 -0.79
N TRP A 155 -0.55 -4.57 0.03
CA TRP A 155 -1.40 -3.45 -0.37
C TRP A 155 -0.80 -2.11 0.02
N ILE A 156 -0.83 -1.18 -0.92
CA ILE A 156 -0.40 0.21 -0.75
C ILE A 156 -1.52 1.17 -1.14
N SER A 157 -1.49 2.37 -0.58
CA SER A 157 -2.32 3.50 -1.01
C SER A 157 -1.56 4.35 -2.00
N THR A 158 -2.02 4.44 -3.24
CA THR A 158 -1.40 5.29 -4.26
C THR A 158 -2.20 6.58 -4.42
N THR A 159 -1.52 7.72 -4.33
CA THR A 159 -2.09 9.04 -4.67
C THR A 159 -1.71 9.43 -6.11
N PRO A 160 -2.46 10.33 -6.77
CA PRO A 160 -2.16 10.76 -8.13
C PRO A 160 -0.78 11.41 -8.33
N THR A 161 -0.25 12.08 -7.31
CA THR A 161 1.08 12.75 -7.35
C THR A 161 2.18 11.91 -6.69
N ALA A 162 1.82 10.72 -6.19
CA ALA A 162 2.62 9.91 -5.28
C ALA A 162 3.03 10.61 -3.96
N ASP A 163 2.62 11.85 -3.68
CA ASP A 163 2.84 12.47 -2.37
C ASP A 163 1.94 11.86 -1.30
N PHE A 164 2.28 12.10 -0.03
CA PHE A 164 1.41 11.73 1.09
C PHE A 164 0.16 12.60 1.13
N LEU A 165 -0.87 12.11 1.79
CA LEU A 165 -2.05 12.89 2.14
C LEU A 165 -2.05 13.08 3.66
N ILE A 166 -1.60 14.26 4.08
CA ILE A 166 -1.43 14.69 5.48
C ILE A 166 -2.13 16.04 5.63
N ALA A 167 -3.44 16.01 5.89
CA ALA A 167 -4.27 17.21 5.86
C ALA A 167 -5.59 17.01 6.63
N PRO A 168 -6.22 18.10 7.14
CA PRO A 168 -7.57 18.03 7.66
C PRO A 168 -8.58 17.62 6.56
N HIS A 169 -9.64 16.91 6.95
CA HIS A 169 -10.70 16.54 6.03
C HIS A 169 -11.57 17.77 5.69
N PRO A 170 -11.80 18.10 4.40
CA PRO A 170 -12.39 19.38 4.02
C PRO A 170 -13.88 19.53 4.35
N ARG A 171 -14.57 18.42 4.63
CA ARG A 171 -16.02 18.40 4.92
C ARG A 171 -16.38 17.89 6.30
N ILE A 172 -15.41 17.32 7.02
CA ILE A 172 -15.67 16.68 8.32
C ILE A 172 -14.67 17.27 9.31
N THR A 173 -15.14 18.25 10.08
CA THR A 173 -14.33 18.87 11.12
C THR A 173 -13.98 17.83 12.19
N GLY A 174 -12.76 17.87 12.73
CA GLY A 174 -12.29 16.86 13.70
C GLY A 174 -11.79 15.56 13.07
N VAL A 175 -11.67 15.48 11.74
CA VAL A 175 -10.97 14.39 11.06
C VAL A 175 -9.69 14.91 10.40
N HIS A 176 -8.57 14.26 10.68
CA HIS A 176 -7.29 14.52 10.02
C HIS A 176 -6.80 13.26 9.31
N MET A 177 -6.26 13.43 8.11
CA MET A 177 -5.83 12.34 7.28
C MET A 177 -4.33 12.14 7.39
N ALA A 178 -3.87 10.89 7.44
CA ALA A 178 -2.45 10.53 7.41
C ALA A 178 -2.26 9.25 6.58
N THR A 179 -2.33 9.38 5.26
CA THR A 179 -2.38 8.23 4.34
C THR A 179 -1.66 8.52 3.02
N GLY A 180 -1.90 7.70 1.98
CA GLY A 180 -1.32 7.95 0.66
C GLY A 180 0.17 7.65 0.58
N GLY A 181 0.65 6.63 1.29
CA GLY A 181 2.09 6.34 1.40
C GLY A 181 2.80 5.95 0.08
N SER A 182 2.06 5.72 -1.01
CA SER A 182 2.52 5.65 -2.40
C SER A 182 3.76 4.78 -2.63
N ALA A 183 3.82 3.64 -1.93
CA ALA A 183 4.90 2.65 -1.96
C ALA A 183 6.26 3.12 -1.40
N HIS A 184 6.35 4.28 -0.75
CA HIS A 184 7.64 4.79 -0.25
C HIS A 184 7.61 5.37 1.17
N ALA A 185 6.44 5.45 1.81
CA ALA A 185 6.32 5.97 3.17
C ALA A 185 7.12 5.19 4.24
N TRP A 186 7.42 3.90 4.02
CA TRP A 186 8.12 3.09 5.03
C TRP A 186 9.48 3.67 5.46
N LYS A 187 10.22 4.32 4.54
CA LYS A 187 11.51 4.95 4.87
C LYS A 187 11.36 6.20 5.77
N PHE A 188 10.13 6.73 5.88
CA PHE A 188 9.77 7.87 6.71
C PHE A 188 9.18 7.44 8.06
N LEU A 189 9.08 6.13 8.36
CA LEU A 189 8.53 5.63 9.62
C LEU A 189 9.04 6.38 10.87
N PRO A 190 10.34 6.74 10.99
CA PRO A 190 10.82 7.42 12.18
C PRO A 190 10.37 8.89 12.33
N ILE A 191 9.91 9.54 11.25
CA ILE A 191 9.68 11.00 11.22
C ILE A 191 8.28 11.42 10.73
N ILE A 192 7.54 10.53 10.07
CA ILE A 192 6.25 10.90 9.46
C ILE A 192 5.20 11.30 10.51
N GLY A 193 5.32 10.77 11.74
CA GLY A 193 4.46 11.14 12.86
C GLY A 193 4.59 12.61 13.26
N ASP A 194 5.82 13.15 13.24
CA ASP A 194 6.08 14.54 13.59
C ASP A 194 5.38 15.47 12.59
N TRP A 195 5.42 15.15 11.30
CA TRP A 195 4.72 15.93 10.27
C TRP A 195 3.19 15.88 10.40
N VAL A 196 2.65 14.75 10.84
CA VAL A 196 1.21 14.63 11.13
C VAL A 196 0.84 15.53 12.30
N VAL A 197 1.61 15.50 13.39
CA VAL A 197 1.40 16.37 14.56
C VAL A 197 1.53 17.84 14.18
N ASP A 198 2.57 18.21 13.44
CA ASP A 198 2.78 19.58 12.96
C ASP A 198 1.63 20.06 12.07
N SER A 199 1.07 19.18 11.22
CA SER A 199 -0.09 19.49 10.40
C SER A 199 -1.33 19.76 11.26
N ILE A 200 -1.55 18.95 12.29
CA ILE A 200 -2.66 19.10 13.25
C ILE A 200 -2.53 20.41 14.03
N MET A 201 -1.32 20.76 14.44
CA MET A 201 -1.03 21.97 15.24
C MET A 201 -0.93 23.25 14.39
N GLY A 202 -0.97 23.13 13.06
CA GLY A 202 -0.80 24.27 12.15
C GLY A 202 0.64 24.81 12.08
N THR A 203 1.63 24.00 12.46
CA THR A 203 3.07 24.34 12.48
C THR A 203 3.86 23.69 11.35
N LEU A 204 3.22 22.83 10.55
CA LEU A 204 3.87 22.19 9.39
C LEU A 204 4.33 23.25 8.39
N ALA A 205 5.56 23.10 7.88
CA ALA A 205 6.12 24.00 6.88
C ALA A 205 5.16 24.17 5.69
N HIS A 206 4.99 25.41 5.22
CA HIS A 206 4.03 25.76 4.16
C HIS A 206 4.18 24.89 2.91
N GLU A 207 5.41 24.63 2.47
CA GLU A 207 5.69 23.76 1.32
C GLU A 207 5.15 22.34 1.50
N LEU A 208 5.20 21.80 2.72
CA LEU A 208 4.67 20.47 3.04
C LEU A 208 3.15 20.47 3.20
N VAL A 209 2.58 21.55 3.74
CA VAL A 209 1.11 21.75 3.76
C VAL A 209 0.57 21.72 2.34
N GLU A 210 1.18 22.48 1.43
CA GLU A 210 0.81 22.46 0.02
C GLU A 210 1.03 21.08 -0.58
N LYS A 211 2.19 20.46 -0.36
CA LYS A 211 2.55 19.16 -0.96
C LYS A 211 1.60 18.03 -0.54
N TYR A 212 1.17 18.01 0.73
CA TYR A 212 0.36 16.93 1.30
C TYR A 212 -1.13 17.25 1.44
N ALA A 213 -1.58 18.33 0.79
CA ALA A 213 -2.96 18.80 0.81
C ALA A 213 -3.97 17.75 0.29
N PHE A 214 -5.21 17.84 0.79
CA PHE A 214 -6.28 16.88 0.48
C PHE A 214 -6.73 16.92 -1.00
N ASP A 215 -6.64 18.06 -1.65
CA ASP A 215 -7.14 18.35 -3.00
C ASP A 215 -6.06 18.32 -4.08
N LYS A 216 -4.93 17.65 -3.83
CA LYS A 216 -3.93 17.41 -4.85
C LYS A 216 -4.48 16.55 -5.99
N HIS A 217 -4.34 17.08 -7.19
CA HIS A 217 -4.63 16.42 -8.47
C HIS A 217 -3.34 16.44 -9.30
N SER A 218 -3.06 15.36 -10.05
CA SER A 218 -1.94 15.34 -10.99
C SER A 218 -2.41 15.67 -12.41
N GLY A 219 -1.66 16.53 -13.10
CA GLY A 219 -1.73 16.71 -14.56
C GLY A 219 -0.66 15.91 -15.31
N ASP A 220 0.40 15.48 -14.62
CA ASP A 220 1.58 14.80 -15.18
C ASP A 220 1.82 13.42 -14.55
N LYS A 221 2.63 12.58 -15.22
CA LYS A 221 3.00 11.22 -14.77
C LYS A 221 3.91 11.25 -13.51
N ASP A 222 3.68 10.27 -12.62
CA ASP A 222 4.41 10.00 -11.36
C ASP A 222 5.95 9.88 -11.56
N GLN A 223 6.72 10.70 -10.83
CA GLN A 223 8.20 10.61 -10.76
C GLN A 223 8.71 10.17 -9.38
N ASN A 224 7.89 10.23 -8.33
CA ASN A 224 8.32 10.00 -6.94
C ASN A 224 8.35 8.50 -6.58
N ALA A 225 7.55 7.68 -7.27
CA ALA A 225 7.49 6.25 -7.07
C ALA A 225 7.49 5.49 -8.41
N PRO A 226 8.67 5.34 -9.07
CA PRO A 226 8.74 4.67 -10.36
C PRO A 226 8.22 3.22 -10.26
N ARG A 227 7.21 2.92 -11.08
CA ARG A 227 6.57 1.61 -11.25
C ARG A 227 6.59 1.23 -12.72
N LYS A 228 6.39 -0.05 -13.02
CA LYS A 228 6.18 -0.47 -14.40
C LYS A 228 4.88 0.15 -14.93
N ASP A 229 4.94 0.72 -16.13
CA ASP A 229 3.77 1.27 -16.82
C ASP A 229 2.71 0.18 -17.06
N GLY A 230 1.44 0.56 -16.96
CA GLY A 230 0.28 -0.28 -17.27
C GLY A 230 -0.88 -0.04 -16.31
N GLU A 231 -2.00 -0.70 -16.59
CA GLU A 231 -3.19 -0.66 -15.75
C GLU A 231 -3.20 -1.82 -14.74
N PRO A 232 -3.68 -1.59 -13.51
CA PRO A 232 -3.80 -2.64 -12.52
C PRO A 232 -4.88 -3.67 -12.90
N GLN A 233 -4.59 -4.94 -12.68
CA GLN A 233 -5.51 -6.06 -12.98
C GLN A 233 -6.47 -6.30 -11.82
N GLU A 234 -7.63 -6.91 -12.08
CA GLU A 234 -8.56 -7.34 -11.01
C GLU A 234 -8.06 -8.63 -10.34
N LEU A 235 -7.67 -8.54 -9.05
CA LEU A 235 -7.18 -9.67 -8.28
C LEU A 235 -8.21 -10.78 -8.15
N ARG A 236 -9.49 -10.43 -8.03
CA ARG A 236 -10.59 -11.40 -7.87
C ARG A 236 -10.71 -12.39 -9.04
N GLU A 237 -10.22 -12.01 -10.23
CA GLU A 237 -10.22 -12.84 -11.43
C GLU A 237 -9.00 -13.77 -11.51
N LYS A 238 -8.05 -13.58 -10.59
CA LYS A 238 -6.71 -14.17 -10.59
C LYS A 238 -6.37 -14.90 -9.28
N VAL A 239 -7.38 -15.11 -8.42
CA VAL A 239 -7.19 -15.75 -7.10
C VAL A 239 -6.71 -17.18 -7.27
N ARG A 240 -5.70 -17.55 -6.48
CA ARG A 240 -5.12 -18.89 -6.42
C ARG A 240 -4.88 -19.27 -4.96
N HIS A 241 -4.92 -20.57 -4.65
CA HIS A 241 -4.86 -21.08 -3.27
C HIS A 241 -3.70 -22.05 -2.97
N HIS A 242 -2.81 -22.26 -3.93
CA HIS A 242 -1.67 -23.18 -3.80
C HIS A 242 -0.52 -22.64 -4.64
N LEU A 243 0.72 -22.79 -4.16
CA LEU A 243 1.94 -22.46 -4.92
C LEU A 243 2.28 -23.54 -5.93
#